data_AF-A0A0M2NGX7-F1
#
_entry.id   AF-A0A0M2NGX7-F1
#
_cell.length_a   1.000
_cell.length_b   1.000
_cell.length_c   1.000
_cell.angle_alpha   90.00
_cell.angle_beta   90.00
_cell.angle_gamma   90.00
#
_symmetry.space_group_name_H-M   'P 1'
#
loop_
_entity.id
_entity.type
_entity.pdbx_description
1 polymer ?
#
loop_
_entity_poly.entity_id
_entity_poly.type
_entity_poly.pdbx_seq_one_letter_code
_entity_poly.pdbx_strand_id
1 'polypeptide(L)' 'MKQIEEEWLEKCQKEPDRYRISVDNDCIAVEDAEDEDFYFTFEEYGYHFAKELLEYMGCSVDFV' A
#
# COMPACT_ATOMS: atom_id res chain seq x y z
N MET A 1 10.22 5.92 -0.33
CA MET A 1 8.79 6.17 -0.58
C MET A 1 8.67 7.46 -1.39
N LYS A 2 7.90 7.47 -2.46
CA LYS A 2 7.72 8.67 -3.30
C LYS A 2 6.75 9.64 -2.62
N GLN A 3 6.92 10.93 -2.86
CA GLN A 3 6.06 11.99 -2.28
C GLN A 3 4.55 11.76 -2.56
N ILE A 4 4.20 11.24 -3.74
CA ILE A 4 2.81 10.93 -4.11
C ILE A 4 2.23 9.76 -3.29
N GLU A 5 3.05 8.78 -2.90
CA GLU A 5 2.61 7.64 -2.10
C GLU A 5 2.30 8.07 -0.67
N GLU A 6 3.09 9.00 -0.11
CA GLU A 6 2.83 9.62 1.20
C GLU A 6 1.48 10.36 1.22
N GLU A 7 1.18 11.13 0.18
CA GLU A 7 -0.10 11.84 0.05
C GLU A 7 -1.29 10.88 0.02
N TRP A 8 -1.16 9.73 -0.64
CA TRP A 8 -2.21 8.71 -0.67
C TRP A 8 -2.39 7.99 0.66
N LEU A 9 -1.30 7.70 1.37
CA LEU A 9 -1.38 7.16 2.73
C LEU A 9 -2.07 8.14 3.68
N GLU A 10 -1.75 9.44 3.59
CA GLU A 10 -2.44 10.46 4.38
C GLU A 10 -3.94 10.53 4.09
N LYS A 11 -4.35 10.41 2.82
CA LYS A 11 -5.77 10.37 2.44
C LYS A 11 -6.48 9.17 3.06
N CYS A 12 -5.87 7.98 3.00
CA CYS A 12 -6.41 6.77 3.62
C CYS A 12 -6.56 6.92 5.14
N GLN A 13 -5.65 7.65 5.80
CA GLN A 13 -5.74 7.92 7.24
C GLN A 13 -6.83 8.94 7.60
N LYS A 14 -6.98 9.98 6.77
CA LYS A 14 -7.94 11.08 7.01
C LYS A 14 -9.38 10.70 6.65
N GLU A 15 -9.55 9.86 5.62
CA GLU A 15 -10.86 9.49 5.05
C GLU A 15 -10.97 7.96 4.82
N PRO A 16 -10.91 7.14 5.88
CA PRO A 16 -10.83 5.68 5.77
C PRO A 16 -12.10 5.01 5.20
N ASP A 17 -13.24 5.70 5.24
CA ASP A 17 -14.50 5.22 4.64
C ASP A 17 -14.53 5.42 3.12
N ARG A 18 -13.69 6.32 2.60
CA ARG A 18 -13.61 6.68 1.18
C ARG A 18 -12.45 5.97 0.50
N TYR A 19 -11.24 6.11 1.06
CA TYR A 19 -10.04 5.54 0.46
C TYR A 19 -9.63 4.28 1.19
N ARG A 20 -9.68 3.14 0.49
CA ARG A 20 -9.32 1.84 1.06
C ARG A 20 -7.99 1.37 0.50
N ILE A 21 -7.12 0.88 1.38
CA ILE A 21 -5.93 0.14 0.95
C ILE A 21 -6.35 -1.31 0.69
N SER A 22 -6.20 -1.74 -0.55
CA SER A 22 -6.33 -3.14 -0.96
C SER A 22 -4.93 -3.75 -1.09
N VAL A 23 -4.78 -4.94 -0.51
CA VAL A 23 -3.53 -5.71 -0.54
C VAL A 23 -3.80 -7.00 -1.32
N ASP A 24 -3.15 -7.14 -2.46
CA ASP A 24 -3.06 -8.38 -3.23
C ASP A 24 -1.66 -9.00 -3.05
N ASN A 25 -1.47 -10.22 -3.54
CA ASN A 25 -0.25 -11.00 -3.41
C ASN A 25 1.02 -10.29 -3.95
N ASP A 26 0.89 -9.43 -4.95
CA ASP A 26 1.99 -8.74 -5.62
C ASP A 26 1.82 -7.21 -5.69
N CYS A 27 0.69 -6.70 -5.18
CA CYS A 27 0.26 -5.33 -5.40
C CYS A 27 -0.37 -4.76 -4.12
N ILE A 28 -0.02 -3.51 -3.79
CA ILE A 28 -0.79 -2.70 -2.85
C ILE A 28 -1.35 -1.53 -3.65
N ALA A 29 -2.63 -1.25 -3.48
CA ALA A 29 -3.30 -0.16 -4.18
C ALA A 29 -4.28 0.58 -3.26
N VAL A 30 -4.63 1.79 -3.65
CA VAL A 30 -5.72 2.57 -3.07
C VAL A 30 -6.91 2.56 -4.03
N GLU A 31 -8.07 2.18 -3.51
CA GLU A 31 -9.39 2.26 -4.14
C GLU A 31 -10.14 3.48 -3.59
N ASP A 32 -10.92 4.18 -4.43
CA ASP A 32 -11.90 5.18 -3.98
C ASP A 32 -13.30 4.56 -4.01
N ALA A 33 -14.01 4.57 -2.88
CA ALA A 33 -15.36 4.04 -2.75
C ALA A 33 -16.41 4.83 -3.55
N GLU A 34 -16.12 6.08 -3.93
CA GLU A 34 -17.00 6.92 -4.74
C GLU A 34 -16.75 6.80 -6.26
N ASP A 35 -15.61 6.25 -6.66
CA ASP A 35 -15.18 6.12 -8.06
C ASP A 35 -14.66 4.70 -8.32
N GLU A 36 -15.52 3.83 -8.86
CA GLU A 36 -15.22 2.41 -9.09
C GLU A 36 -14.06 2.17 -10.07
N ASP A 37 -13.71 3.16 -10.89
CA ASP A 37 -12.62 3.07 -11.87
C ASP A 37 -11.28 3.61 -11.30
N PHE A 38 -11.27 4.16 -10.09
CA PHE A 38 -10.07 4.74 -9.49
C PHE A 38 -9.19 3.69 -8.78
N TYR A 39 -7.96 3.52 -9.28
CA TYR A 39 -6.91 2.71 -8.65
C TYR A 39 -5.57 3.44 -8.66
N PHE A 40 -4.99 3.68 -7.49
CA PHE A 40 -3.60 4.11 -7.35
C PHE A 40 -2.74 2.94 -6.83
N THR A 41 -1.89 2.40 -7.69
CA THR A 41 -0.95 1.34 -7.32
C THR A 41 0.33 1.94 -6.77
N PHE A 42 0.78 1.44 -5.62
CA PHE A 42 2.10 1.78 -5.13
C PHE A 42 3.17 1.08 -5.96
N GLU A 43 4.22 1.79 -6.36
CA GLU A 43 5.22 1.24 -7.29
C GLU A 43 6.20 0.30 -6.62
N GLU A 44 6.47 0.49 -5.32
CA GLU A 44 7.45 -0.32 -4.59
C GLU A 44 6.88 -0.90 -3.29
N TYR A 45 5.69 -0.47 -2.88
CA TYR A 45 5.25 -0.69 -1.50
C TYR A 45 4.85 -2.14 -1.20
N GLY A 46 4.37 -2.92 -2.18
CA GLY A 46 3.94 -4.30 -1.96
C GLY A 46 5.04 -5.21 -1.39
N TYR A 47 6.16 -5.30 -2.10
CA TYR A 47 7.30 -6.14 -1.72
C TYR A 47 8.09 -5.55 -0.55
N HIS A 48 8.19 -4.23 -0.45
CA HIS A 48 8.81 -3.58 0.71
C HIS A 48 7.99 -3.79 2.00
N PHE A 49 6.67 -3.64 1.95
CA PHE A 49 5.77 -3.91 3.08
C PHE A 49 5.84 -5.38 3.50
N ALA A 50 5.78 -6.31 2.56
CA ALA A 50 5.90 -7.74 2.86
C ALA A 50 7.25 -8.06 3.52
N LYS A 51 8.35 -7.48 3.00
CA LYS A 51 9.68 -7.64 3.60
C LYS A 51 9.73 -7.06 5.02
N GLU A 52 9.30 -5.82 5.22
CA GLU A 52 9.31 -5.16 6.53
C GLU A 52 8.45 -5.91 7.56
N LEU A 53 7.28 -6.42 7.16
CA LEU A 53 6.41 -7.22 8.01
C LEU A 53 7.10 -8.53 8.45
N LEU A 54 7.72 -9.25 7.51
CA LEU A 54 8.41 -10.50 7.80
C LEU A 54 9.66 -10.28 8.67
N GLU A 55 10.42 -9.20 8.42
CA GLU A 55 11.56 -8.80 9.27
C GLU A 55 11.10 -8.43 10.69
N TYR A 56 9.99 -7.69 10.82
CA TYR A 56 9.38 -7.38 12.12
C TYR A 56 8.99 -8.64 12.91
N MET A 57 8.57 -9.71 12.21
CA MET A 57 8.27 -11.02 12.80
C MET A 57 9.53 -11.86 13.11
N GLY A 58 10.74 -11.38 12.78
CA GLY A 58 12.01 -12.05 13.04
C GLY A 58 12.45 -13.02 11.94
N CYS A 59 11.84 -12.97 10.75
CA CYS A 59 12.27 -13.76 9.59
C CYS A 59 13.48 -13.10 8.90
N SER A 60 14.35 -13.93 8.32
CA SER A 60 15.42 -13.47 7.43
C SER A 60 14.87 -13.38 6.01
N VAL A 61 14.80 -12.18 5.43
CA VAL A 61 14.18 -11.92 4.12
C VAL A 61 15.06 -11.01 3.27
N ASP A 62 15.23 -11.40 2.00
CA ASP A 62 15.98 -10.64 1.00
C ASP A 62 15.15 -10.50 -0.29
N PHE A 63 15.42 -9.44 -1.06
CA PHE A 63 14.92 -9.31 -2.43
C PHE A 63 15.71 -10.25 -3.35
N VAL A 64 15.05 -10.82 -4.37
CA VAL A 64 15.65 -11.70 -5.40
C VAL A 64 15.61 -11.01 -6.76
#